data_AF-A0A951KJS9-F1
#
_entry.id   AF-A0A951KJS9-F1
#
_cell.length_a   1.000
_cell.length_b   1.000
_cell.length_c   1.000
_cell.angle_alpha   90.00
_cell.angle_beta   90.00
_cell.angle_gamma   90.00
#
_symmetry.space_group_name_H-M   'P 1'
#
loop_
_entity.id
_entity.type
_entity.pdbx_description
1 polymer ?
#
loop_
_entity_poly.entity_id
_entity_poly.type
_entity_poly.pdbx_seq_one_letter_code
_entity_poly.pdbx_strand_id
1 'polypeptide(L)' 'AMTLLPERQRTMLLLRDLQELSYAEIAVILEISLSAVKVNIHRARLSFREIYDKLEGNDHE' A
#
# COMPACT_ATOMS: atom_id res chain seq x y z
N ALA A 1 3.07 11.86 1.24
CA ALA A 1 2.75 10.66 0.42
C ALA A 1 1.60 9.82 0.99
N MET A 2 1.67 9.35 2.25
CA MET A 2 0.69 8.39 2.81
C MET A 2 -0.79 8.86 2.78
N THR A 3 -1.05 10.15 2.98
CA THR A 3 -2.40 10.75 2.98
C THR A 3 -3.01 10.92 1.57
N LEU A 4 -2.18 10.85 0.53
CA LEU A 4 -2.60 10.99 -0.87
C LEU A 4 -2.94 9.64 -1.52
N LEU A 5 -2.67 8.54 -0.82
CA LEU A 5 -3.08 7.21 -1.27
C LEU A 5 -4.58 7.02 -1.12
N PRO A 6 -5.24 6.32 -2.07
CA PRO A 6 -6.59 5.81 -1.88
C PRO A 6 -6.71 5.05 -0.56
N GLU A 7 -7.83 5.22 0.13
CA GLU A 7 -8.05 4.68 1.48
C GLU A 7 -7.66 3.21 1.59
N ARG A 8 -8.09 2.39 0.63
CA ARG A 8 -7.80 0.95 0.61
C ARG A 8 -6.31 0.64 0.51
N GLN A 9 -5.55 1.41 -0.27
CA GLN A 9 -4.11 1.23 -0.43
C GLN A 9 -3.36 1.64 0.84
N ARG A 10 -3.76 2.76 1.45
CA ARG A 10 -3.24 3.23 2.73
C ARG A 10 -3.48 2.21 3.84
N THR A 11 -4.69 1.69 3.97
CA THR A 11 -5.02 0.65 4.97
C THR A 11 -4.12 -0.58 4.82
N MET A 12 -3.88 -1.01 3.58
CA MET A 12 -3.02 -2.16 3.29
C MET A 12 -1.56 -1.96 3.71
N LEU A 13 -1.00 -0.77 3.46
CA LEU A 13 0.35 -0.43 3.89
C LEU A 13 0.44 -0.29 5.41
N LEU A 14 -0.56 0.31 6.07
CA LEU A 14 -0.56 0.43 7.53
C LEU A 14 -0.59 -0.95 8.20
N LEU A 15 -1.49 -1.83 7.77
CA LEU A 15 -1.59 -3.17 8.32
C LEU A 15 -0.31 -3.98 8.08
N ARG A 16 0.33 -3.83 6.91
CA ARG A 16 1.53 -4.59 6.57
C ARG A 16 2.81 -4.01 7.17
N ASP A 17 3.05 -2.72 6.96
CA ASP A 17 4.34 -2.08 7.20
C ASP A 17 4.42 -1.43 8.59
N LEU A 18 3.28 -1.08 9.22
CA LEU A 18 3.24 -0.50 10.57
C LEU A 18 2.77 -1.51 11.64
N GLN A 19 1.79 -2.35 11.33
CA GLN A 19 1.29 -3.39 12.25
C GLN A 19 1.96 -4.75 12.01
N GLU A 20 2.87 -4.84 11.04
CA GLU A 20 3.67 -6.02 10.72
C GLU A 20 2.87 -7.31 10.44
N LEU A 21 1.58 -7.18 10.13
CA LEU A 21 0.70 -8.33 9.91
C LEU A 21 1.12 -9.08 8.64
N SER A 22 0.99 -10.40 8.69
CA SER A 22 1.17 -11.25 7.52
C SER A 22 0.07 -10.99 6.48
N TYR A 23 0.36 -11.31 5.21
CA TYR A 23 -0.65 -11.19 4.15
C TYR A 23 -1.89 -12.07 4.40
N ALA A 24 -1.73 -13.17 5.14
CA ALA A 24 -2.84 -14.05 5.51
C ALA A 24 -3.75 -13.41 6.56
N GLU A 25 -3.18 -12.78 7.58
CA GLU A 25 -3.96 -12.04 8.59
C GLU A 25 -4.69 -10.86 7.96
N ILE A 26 -4.03 -10.13 7.06
CA ILE A 26 -4.65 -9.02 6.32
C ILE A 26 -5.80 -9.52 5.44
N ALA A 27 -5.66 -10.68 4.80
CA ALA A 27 -6.72 -11.30 3.99
C ALA A 27 -7.96 -11.62 4.83
N VAL A 28 -7.76 -12.14 6.05
CA VAL A 28 -8.84 -12.44 7.00
C VAL A 28 -9.50 -11.14 7.50
N ILE A 29 -8.71 -10.16 7.93
CA ILE A 29 -9.21 -8.88 8.47
C ILE A 29 -10.04 -8.10 7.44
N LEU A 30 -9.60 -8.11 6.17
CA LEU A 30 -10.24 -7.35 5.10
C LEU A 30 -11.24 -8.19 4.29
N GLU A 31 -11.46 -9.45 4.65
CA GLU A 31 -12.36 -10.39 3.98
C GLU A 31 -12.12 -10.48 2.46
N ILE A 32 -10.86 -10.55 2.05
CA ILE A 32 -10.46 -10.69 0.64
C ILE A 32 -9.49 -11.84 0.44
N SER A 33 -9.32 -12.28 -0.80
CA SER A 33 -8.37 -13.35 -1.11
C SER A 33 -6.92 -12.93 -0.87
N LEU A 34 -6.07 -13.88 -0.48
CA LEU A 34 -4.63 -13.66 -0.33
C LEU A 34 -3.98 -13.11 -1.62
N SER A 35 -4.47 -13.54 -2.78
CA SER A 35 -4.04 -13.02 -4.09
C SER A 35 -4.40 -11.54 -4.25
N ALA A 36 -5.62 -11.14 -3.85
CA ALA A 36 -6.02 -9.74 -3.84
C ALA A 36 -5.15 -8.92 -2.87
N VAL A 37 -4.79 -9.46 -1.71
CA VAL A 37 -3.89 -8.78 -0.75
C VAL A 37 -2.55 -8.47 -1.41
N LYS A 38 -1.90 -9.46 -2.02
CA LYS A 38 -0.61 -9.31 -2.68
C LYS A 38 -0.63 -8.22 -3.77
N VAL A 39 -1.65 -8.26 -4.64
CA VAL A 39 -1.79 -7.27 -5.73
C VAL A 39 -2.02 -5.86 -5.18
N ASN A 40 -2.88 -5.71 -4.18
CA ASN A 40 -3.18 -4.40 -3.61
C ASN A 40 -1.99 -3.81 -2.85
N ILE A 41 -1.23 -4.60 -2.09
CA ILE A 41 0.00 -4.13 -1.42
C ILE A 41 1.04 -3.71 -2.45
N HIS A 42 1.24 -4.50 -3.51
CA HIS A 42 2.17 -4.14 -4.57
C HIS A 42 1.78 -2.80 -5.23
N ARG A 43 0.51 -2.64 -5.60
CA ARG A 43 0.00 -1.38 -6.17
C ARG A 43 0.12 -0.21 -5.19
N ALA A 44 -0.19 -0.43 -3.91
CA ALA A 44 -0.06 0.61 -2.89
C ALA A 44 1.39 1.10 -2.74
N ARG A 45 2.37 0.19 -2.80
CA ARG A 45 3.80 0.56 -2.78
C ARG A 45 4.24 1.31 -4.03
N LEU A 46 3.75 0.93 -5.20
CA LEU A 46 4.03 1.64 -6.44
C LEU A 46 3.46 3.06 -6.40
N SER A 47 2.18 3.21 -6.08
CA SER A 47 1.54 4.51 -5.94
C SER A 47 2.19 5.36 -4.83
N PHE A 48 2.61 4.75 -3.72
CA PHE A 48 3.34 5.47 -2.68
C PHE A 48 4.65 6.05 -3.20
N ARG A 49 5.43 5.25 -3.96
CA ARG A 49 6.69 5.67 -4.57
C ARG A 49 6.46 6.80 -5.57
N GLU A 50 5.52 6.64 -6.50
CA GLU A 50 5.19 7.68 -7.50
C GLU A 50 4.79 9.00 -6.84
N ILE A 51 3.97 8.94 -5.78
CA ILE A 51 3.57 10.14 -5.03
C ILE A 51 4.76 10.72 -4.27
N TYR A 52 5.62 9.88 -3.69
CA TYR A 52 6.80 10.31 -2.95
C TYR A 52 7.79 11.01 -3.87
N ASP A 53 8.11 10.43 -5.02
CA ASP A 53 9.03 10.98 -6.01
C ASP A 53 8.56 12.35 -6.52
N LYS A 54 7.25 12.48 -6.83
CA LYS A 54 6.62 13.76 -7.20
C LYS A 54 6.70 14.82 -6.10
N LEU A 55 6.63 14.42 -4.83
CA LEU A 55 6.72 15.34 -3.70
C LEU A 55 8.16 15.78 -3.41
N GLU A 56 9.14 14.91 -3.65
CA GLU A 56 10.56 15.23 -3.48
C GLU A 56 11.14 16.04 -4.65
N GLY A 57 10.36 16.23 -5.74
CA GLY A 57 10.81 16.94 -6.93
C GLY A 57 11.84 16.15 -7.75
N ASN A 58 11.93 14.83 -7.53
CA ASN A 58 12.80 13.91 -8.28
C ASN A 58 12.18 13.51 -9.63
N ASP A 59 11.47 14.43 -10.29
CA ASP A 59 11.03 14.25 -11.68
C ASP A 59 12.30 14.30 -12.56
N HIS A 60 13.01 13.17 -12.61
CA HIS A 60 13.93 12.87 -13.69
C HIS A 60 13.09 12.58 -14.93
N GLU A 61 12.70 13.65 -15.62
CA GLU A 61 12.20 13.57 -17.00
C GLU A 61 13.29 13.06 -17.95
#